data_AF-A0A1M4MMI7-F1
#
_entry.id   AF-A0A1M4MMI7-F1
#
_cell.length_a   1.000
_cell.length_b   1.000
_cell.length_c   1.000
_cell.angle_alpha   90.00
_cell.angle_beta   90.00
_cell.angle_gamma   90.00
#
_symmetry.space_group_name_H-M   'P 1'
#
loop_
_entity.id
_entity.type
_entity.pdbx_description
1 polymer ?
#
loop_
_entity_poly.entity_id
_entity_poly.type
_entity_poly.pdbx_seq_one_letter_code
_entity_poly.pdbx_strand_id
1 'polypeptide(L)'
;MKTDGTRTCQSCGMPMSEKEQFGTEADGALSKDYCTYCYQEGAFTAPDITIDEMAKLGGGMMAQMYAIPPEKAIAFTKEQISCLKRWAGREIALCESCGMPLARDEDAGTEADGSLSVRYCTYCYRDGGFTEPDLTREGAVEQYAPMMAENLGMPLEKAKEMVGQYLSTLPRWRE
;
A
#
# COMPACT_ATOMS: atom_id res chain seq x y z
N MET A 1 -2.24 -0.97 -26.18
CA MET A 1 -1.67 -1.38 -24.88
C MET A 1 -2.70 -1.03 -23.83
N LYS A 2 -3.43 -2.02 -23.30
CA LYS A 2 -4.40 -1.79 -22.23
C LYS A 2 -3.59 -1.37 -20.99
N THR A 3 -3.91 -0.24 -20.38
CA THR A 3 -3.34 0.19 -19.11
C THR A 3 -3.84 -0.78 -18.04
N ASP A 4 -2.98 -1.75 -17.74
CA ASP A 4 -3.14 -2.77 -16.70
C ASP A 4 -3.01 -2.11 -15.33
N GLY A 5 -4.13 -1.66 -14.76
CA GLY A 5 -4.31 -1.30 -13.35
C GLY A 5 -3.44 -0.14 -12.83
N THR A 6 -3.92 0.53 -11.78
CA THR A 6 -3.06 1.41 -10.98
C THR A 6 -2.01 0.56 -10.27
N ARG A 7 -0.72 0.84 -10.50
CA ARG A 7 0.41 0.20 -9.80
C ARG A 7 0.99 1.13 -8.76
N THR A 8 1.61 0.58 -7.73
CA THR A 8 2.25 1.36 -6.67
C THR A 8 3.76 1.30 -6.81
N CYS A 9 4.41 2.46 -6.81
CA CYS A 9 5.87 2.57 -6.87
C CYS A 9 6.50 1.85 -5.67
N GLN A 10 7.32 0.84 -5.93
CA GLN A 10 8.00 -0.02 -4.96
C GLN A 10 9.23 0.65 -4.28
N SER A 11 9.31 1.98 -4.35
CA SER A 11 10.29 2.82 -3.64
C SER A 11 9.60 3.83 -2.74
N CYS A 12 8.67 4.63 -3.26
CA CYS A 12 8.04 5.71 -2.50
C CYS A 12 6.55 5.50 -2.18
N GLY A 13 5.94 4.41 -2.65
CA GLY A 13 4.51 4.15 -2.43
C GLY A 13 3.56 4.99 -3.31
N MET A 14 4.09 5.79 -4.25
CA MET A 14 3.26 6.62 -5.13
C MET A 14 2.44 5.76 -6.11
N PRO A 15 1.12 5.98 -6.23
CA PRO A 15 0.32 5.33 -7.26
C PRO A 15 0.69 5.83 -8.67
N MET A 16 0.66 4.92 -9.64
CA MET A 16 1.02 5.12 -11.04
C MET A 16 -0.05 4.51 -11.93
N SER A 17 -0.69 5.32 -12.78
CA SER A 17 -1.70 4.94 -13.76
C SER A 17 -1.35 5.39 -15.17
N GLU A 18 -0.67 6.54 -15.31
CA GLU A 18 -0.28 7.13 -16.60
C GLU A 18 1.16 6.80 -16.95
N LYS A 19 1.47 6.67 -18.25
CA LYS A 19 2.80 6.26 -18.73
C LYS A 19 3.91 7.16 -18.22
N GLU A 20 3.66 8.46 -18.15
CA GLU A 20 4.60 9.49 -17.72
C GLU A 20 4.96 9.37 -16.24
N GLN A 21 4.16 8.64 -15.45
CA GLN A 21 4.42 8.41 -14.03
C GLN A 21 5.40 7.26 -13.80
N PHE A 22 5.62 6.38 -14.79
CA PHE A 22 6.53 5.25 -14.69
C PHE A 22 7.97 5.69 -14.97
N GLY A 23 8.91 5.11 -14.23
CA GLY A 23 10.34 5.27 -14.47
C GLY A 23 10.80 4.59 -15.75
N THR A 24 12.11 4.62 -16.02
CA THR A 24 12.69 3.98 -17.20
C THR A 24 13.79 2.99 -16.84
N GLU A 25 13.78 1.84 -17.51
CA GLU A 25 14.84 0.84 -17.50
C GLU A 25 16.04 1.33 -18.35
N ALA A 26 17.18 0.66 -18.26
CA ALA A 26 18.40 1.04 -18.97
C ALA A 26 18.26 1.00 -20.51
N ASP A 27 17.33 0.20 -21.02
CA ASP A 27 17.00 0.10 -22.45
C ASP A 27 15.92 1.11 -22.89
N GLY A 28 15.45 1.96 -21.98
CA GLY A 28 14.39 2.94 -22.21
C GLY A 28 12.97 2.39 -22.08
N ALA A 29 12.77 1.11 -21.77
CA ALA A 29 11.45 0.58 -21.45
C ALA A 29 10.88 1.22 -20.17
N LEU A 30 9.55 1.28 -20.04
CA LEU A 30 8.93 1.76 -18.81
C LEU A 30 9.13 0.74 -17.68
N SER A 31 9.49 1.25 -16.50
CA SER A 31 9.63 0.42 -15.31
C SER A 31 8.28 -0.10 -14.85
N LYS A 32 8.24 -1.36 -14.43
CA LYS A 32 7.03 -1.99 -13.87
C LYS A 32 6.83 -1.70 -12.39
N ASP A 33 7.92 -1.32 -11.71
CA ASP A 33 8.00 -1.26 -10.25
C ASP A 33 8.16 0.16 -9.73
N TYR A 34 8.77 1.06 -10.49
CA TYR A 34 9.21 2.35 -9.97
C TYR A 34 8.65 3.54 -10.77
N CYS A 35 8.42 4.65 -10.07
CA CYS A 35 7.96 5.88 -10.70
C CYS A 35 9.10 6.71 -11.28
N THR A 36 8.74 7.64 -12.16
CA THR A 36 9.67 8.57 -12.83
C THR A 36 10.51 9.40 -11.85
N TYR A 37 10.00 9.70 -10.66
CA TYR A 37 10.76 10.45 -9.65
C TYR A 37 11.80 9.61 -8.91
N CYS A 38 11.60 8.29 -8.83
CA CYS A 38 12.47 7.39 -8.09
C CYS A 38 13.50 6.68 -8.97
N TYR A 39 13.18 6.40 -10.23
CA TYR A 39 14.00 5.54 -11.09
C TYR A 39 13.99 5.99 -12.54
N GLN A 40 15.17 6.23 -13.10
CA GLN A 40 15.36 6.67 -14.49
C GLN A 40 16.60 6.00 -15.08
N GLU A 41 16.52 5.61 -16.34
CA GLU A 41 17.62 5.08 -17.14
C GLU A 41 18.32 3.89 -16.46
N GLY A 42 17.55 3.04 -15.77
CA GLY A 42 18.08 1.88 -15.08
C GLY A 42 18.69 2.14 -13.69
N ALA A 43 18.59 3.37 -13.16
CA ALA A 43 19.17 3.75 -11.87
C ALA A 43 18.20 4.52 -10.98
N PHE A 44 18.35 4.38 -9.66
CA PHE A 44 17.64 5.25 -8.71
C PHE A 44 18.17 6.67 -8.78
N THR A 45 17.27 7.65 -8.83
CA THR A 45 17.60 9.08 -8.90
C THR A 45 18.27 9.61 -7.63
N ALA A 46 18.00 8.96 -6.50
CA ALA A 46 18.64 9.19 -5.21
C ALA A 46 19.06 7.83 -4.61
N PRO A 47 20.21 7.27 -5.01
CA PRO A 47 20.62 5.93 -4.59
C PRO A 47 20.90 5.84 -3.08
N ASP A 48 21.46 6.91 -2.50
CA ASP A 48 21.89 6.96 -1.10
C ASP A 48 20.79 7.42 -0.12
N ILE A 49 19.58 7.73 -0.60
CA ILE A 49 18.48 8.16 0.28
C ILE A 49 18.11 7.02 1.23
N THR A 50 18.01 7.36 2.51
CA THR A 50 17.57 6.44 3.55
C THR A 50 16.04 6.32 3.56
N ILE A 51 15.53 5.23 4.15
CA ILE A 51 14.08 5.06 4.35
C ILE A 51 13.50 6.20 5.20
N ASP A 52 14.27 6.73 6.17
CA ASP A 52 13.87 7.85 7.02
C ASP A 52 13.71 9.15 6.22
N GLU A 53 14.60 9.41 5.27
CA GLU A 53 14.50 10.56 4.37
C GLU A 53 13.35 10.40 3.39
N MET A 54 13.15 9.21 2.81
CA MET A 54 11.99 8.94 1.95
C MET A 54 10.67 9.10 2.71
N ALA A 55 10.61 8.61 3.96
CA ALA A 55 9.44 8.76 4.82
C ALA A 55 9.15 10.22 5.18
N LYS A 56 10.19 11.06 5.35
CA LYS A 56 10.02 12.51 5.53
C LYS A 56 9.39 13.17 4.31
N LEU A 57 9.82 12.80 3.09
CA LEU A 57 9.27 13.34 1.84
C LEU A 57 7.79 12.95 1.67
N GLY A 58 7.47 11.67 1.77
CA GLY A 58 6.08 11.18 1.63
C GLY A 58 5.17 11.62 2.78
N GLY A 59 5.69 11.59 4.01
CA GLY A 59 4.96 11.99 5.21
C GLY A 59 4.58 13.46 5.22
N GLY A 60 5.42 14.35 4.68
CA GLY A 60 5.07 15.77 4.52
C GLY A 60 3.86 15.98 3.61
N MET A 61 3.79 15.27 2.48
CA MET A 61 2.64 15.32 1.58
C MET A 61 1.36 14.76 2.24
N MET A 62 1.50 13.64 2.94
CA MET A 62 0.38 12.98 3.61
C MET A 62 -0.17 13.83 4.77
N ALA A 63 0.71 14.45 5.57
CA ALA A 63 0.34 15.37 6.64
C ALA A 63 -0.53 16.51 6.12
N GLN A 64 -0.13 17.12 4.99
CA GLN A 64 -0.88 18.21 4.37
C GLN A 64 -2.24 17.74 3.82
N MET A 65 -2.27 16.62 3.10
CA MET A 65 -3.46 16.14 2.40
C MET A 65 -4.57 15.67 3.35
N TYR A 66 -4.18 15.00 4.44
CA TYR A 66 -5.08 14.31 5.34
C TYR A 66 -5.17 14.96 6.74
N ALA A 67 -4.50 16.09 6.94
CA ALA A 67 -4.42 16.80 8.22
C ALA A 67 -3.91 15.89 9.36
N ILE A 68 -2.92 15.05 9.05
CA ILE A 68 -2.21 14.20 10.01
C ILE A 68 -1.06 15.01 10.62
N PRO A 69 -0.81 14.95 11.94
CA PRO A 69 0.37 15.54 12.55
C PRO A 69 1.66 15.05 11.85
N PRO A 70 2.60 15.94 11.47
CA PRO A 70 3.73 15.57 10.62
C PRO A 70 4.54 14.37 11.13
N GLU A 71 4.80 14.29 12.42
CA GLU A 71 5.53 13.19 13.05
C GLU A 71 4.81 11.84 12.88
N LYS A 72 3.48 11.82 13.02
CA LYS A 72 2.66 10.63 12.81
C LYS A 72 2.60 10.25 11.33
N ALA A 73 2.51 11.23 10.43
CA ALA A 73 2.50 11.00 8.98
C ALA A 73 3.83 10.40 8.49
N ILE A 74 4.96 10.88 9.04
CA ILE A 74 6.29 10.34 8.74
C ILE A 74 6.44 8.92 9.26
N ALA A 75 6.04 8.65 10.50
CA ALA A 75 6.08 7.32 11.08
C ALA A 75 5.21 6.33 10.28
N PHE A 76 3.96 6.71 9.98
CA PHE A 76 3.06 5.90 9.18
C PHE A 76 3.60 5.66 7.77
N THR A 77 4.09 6.70 7.09
CA THR A 77 4.73 6.54 5.77
C THR A 77 5.91 5.57 5.85
N LYS A 78 6.76 5.66 6.88
CA LYS A 78 7.90 4.76 7.08
C LYS A 78 7.44 3.30 7.18
N GLU A 79 6.39 3.05 7.96
CA GLU A 79 5.79 1.71 8.09
C GLU A 79 5.28 1.20 6.73
N GLN A 80 4.54 2.03 5.99
CA GLN A 80 4.00 1.64 4.68
C GLN A 80 5.10 1.33 3.65
N ILE A 81 6.13 2.18 3.57
CA ILE A 81 7.21 1.96 2.60
C ILE A 81 8.17 0.83 3.03
N SER A 82 8.23 0.47 4.31
CA SER A 82 9.15 -0.57 4.80
C SER A 82 8.98 -1.93 4.13
N CYS A 83 7.77 -2.24 3.65
CA CYS A 83 7.47 -3.49 2.95
C CYS A 83 7.64 -3.40 1.42
N LEU A 84 7.99 -2.24 0.87
CA LEU A 84 8.20 -2.10 -0.57
C LEU A 84 9.54 -2.70 -0.99
N LYS A 85 9.60 -3.20 -2.23
CA LYS A 85 10.76 -3.95 -2.77
C LYS A 85 12.11 -3.28 -2.52
N ARG A 86 12.21 -1.95 -2.69
CA ARG A 86 13.47 -1.21 -2.46
C ARG A 86 14.00 -1.38 -1.03
N TRP A 87 13.11 -1.42 -0.05
CA TRP A 87 13.47 -1.38 1.37
C TRP A 87 13.46 -2.77 2.01
N ALA A 88 12.52 -3.62 1.60
CA ALA A 88 12.41 -5.00 2.07
C ALA A 88 13.44 -5.94 1.40
N GLY A 89 14.00 -5.55 0.25
CA GLY A 89 14.90 -6.39 -0.55
C GLY A 89 14.21 -7.53 -1.30
N ARG A 90 12.88 -7.63 -1.20
CA ARG A 90 12.04 -8.61 -1.88
C ARG A 90 10.63 -8.05 -2.09
N GLU A 91 9.87 -8.67 -2.96
CA GLU A 91 8.45 -8.38 -3.11
C GLU A 91 7.66 -8.99 -1.94
N ILE A 92 6.74 -8.20 -1.37
CA ILE A 92 5.84 -8.60 -0.29
C ILE A 92 4.42 -8.43 -0.80
N ALA A 93 3.67 -9.54 -0.82
CA ALA A 93 2.26 -9.50 -1.19
C ALA A 93 1.45 -8.71 -0.13
N LEU A 94 0.42 -8.01 -0.58
CA LEU A 94 -0.53 -7.34 0.31
C LEU A 94 -1.80 -8.17 0.35
N CYS A 95 -2.41 -8.27 1.53
CA CYS A 95 -3.72 -8.86 1.70
C CYS A 95 -4.72 -8.16 0.79
N GLU A 96 -5.35 -8.90 -0.11
CA GLU A 96 -6.27 -8.35 -1.10
C GLU A 96 -7.62 -7.88 -0.52
N SER A 97 -7.79 -8.00 0.81
CA SER A 97 -8.95 -7.53 1.58
C SER A 97 -8.65 -6.28 2.38
N CYS A 98 -7.57 -6.25 3.17
CA CYS A 98 -7.26 -5.11 4.05
C CYS A 98 -5.97 -4.37 3.70
N GLY A 99 -5.18 -4.91 2.76
CA GLY A 99 -3.91 -4.32 2.36
C GLY A 99 -2.74 -4.59 3.31
N MET A 100 -2.94 -5.32 4.41
CA MET A 100 -1.85 -5.68 5.31
C MET A 100 -0.76 -6.50 4.59
N PRO A 101 0.53 -6.22 4.83
CA PRO A 101 1.61 -6.97 4.22
C PRO A 101 1.67 -8.40 4.74
N LEU A 102 1.81 -9.36 3.82
CA LEU A 102 2.05 -10.77 4.11
C LEU A 102 3.56 -11.00 4.20
N ALA A 103 4.19 -10.34 5.18
CA ALA A 103 5.64 -10.31 5.32
C ALA A 103 6.16 -11.64 5.87
N ARG A 104 5.40 -12.32 6.73
CA ARG A 104 5.76 -13.59 7.35
C ARG A 104 4.63 -14.59 7.20
N ASP A 105 4.94 -15.86 7.39
CA ASP A 105 3.97 -16.95 7.33
C ASP A 105 2.84 -16.75 8.36
N GLU A 106 3.11 -16.18 9.53
CA GLU A 106 2.09 -15.91 10.54
C GLU A 106 1.12 -14.79 10.16
N ASP A 107 1.48 -13.96 9.18
CA ASP A 107 0.62 -12.89 8.68
C ASP A 107 -0.44 -13.46 7.71
N ALA A 108 -0.19 -14.63 7.10
CA ALA A 108 -1.05 -15.26 6.10
C ALA A 108 -2.28 -15.97 6.71
N GLY A 109 -3.39 -15.92 5.98
CA GLY A 109 -4.58 -16.71 6.28
C GLY A 109 -4.41 -18.19 5.93
N THR A 110 -5.49 -18.97 6.07
CA THR A 110 -5.48 -20.40 5.73
C THR A 110 -6.51 -20.74 4.67
N GLU A 111 -6.10 -21.55 3.70
CA GLU A 111 -6.96 -22.19 2.70
C GLU A 111 -7.74 -23.37 3.33
N ALA A 112 -8.76 -23.88 2.65
CA ALA A 112 -9.61 -24.97 3.17
C ALA A 112 -8.85 -26.28 3.45
N ASP A 113 -7.70 -26.49 2.78
CA ASP A 113 -6.81 -27.63 2.99
C ASP A 113 -5.77 -27.39 4.10
N GLY A 114 -5.81 -26.23 4.76
CA GLY A 114 -4.89 -25.82 5.82
C GLY A 114 -3.57 -25.21 5.32
N SER A 115 -3.35 -25.10 4.01
CA SER A 115 -2.19 -24.38 3.46
C SER A 115 -2.30 -22.86 3.70
N LEU A 116 -1.17 -22.15 3.68
CA LEU A 116 -1.16 -20.70 3.87
C LEU A 116 -1.70 -19.97 2.62
N SER A 117 -2.54 -18.98 2.85
CA SER A 117 -3.07 -18.14 1.78
C SER A 117 -2.00 -17.18 1.26
N VAL A 118 -1.81 -17.18 -0.06
CA VAL A 118 -0.91 -16.23 -0.73
C VAL A 118 -1.56 -14.87 -1.03
N ARG A 119 -2.87 -14.73 -0.74
CA ARG A 119 -3.66 -13.54 -1.10
C ARG A 119 -4.25 -12.80 0.10
N TYR A 120 -4.48 -13.49 1.22
CA TYR A 120 -5.21 -12.93 2.34
C TYR A 120 -4.47 -13.14 3.65
N CYS A 121 -4.63 -12.19 4.59
CA CYS A 121 -4.05 -12.28 5.92
C CYS A 121 -4.93 -13.08 6.89
N THR A 122 -4.33 -13.50 8.01
CA THR A 122 -5.00 -14.28 9.07
C THR A 122 -6.23 -13.62 9.68
N TYR A 123 -6.34 -12.29 9.59
CA TYR A 123 -7.48 -11.55 10.14
C TYR A 123 -8.68 -11.53 9.19
N CYS A 124 -8.42 -11.55 7.88
CA CYS A 124 -9.47 -11.46 6.87
C CYS A 124 -9.94 -12.82 6.38
N TYR A 125 -9.09 -13.85 6.38
CA TYR A 125 -9.39 -15.13 5.73
C TYR A 125 -8.85 -16.31 6.54
N ARG A 126 -9.71 -17.27 6.87
CA ARG A 126 -9.39 -18.49 7.61
C ARG A 126 -10.21 -19.67 7.10
N ASP A 127 -9.57 -20.83 7.06
CA ASP A 127 -10.16 -22.13 6.72
C ASP A 127 -10.93 -22.10 5.39
N GLY A 128 -10.39 -21.39 4.40
CA GLY A 128 -10.99 -21.26 3.07
C GLY A 128 -12.11 -20.23 2.94
N GLY A 129 -12.37 -19.42 3.96
CA GLY A 129 -13.44 -18.40 3.95
C GLY A 129 -13.05 -17.06 4.55
N PHE A 130 -13.73 -15.98 4.10
CA PHE A 130 -13.62 -14.68 4.77
C PHE A 130 -14.22 -14.77 6.18
N THR A 131 -13.56 -14.13 7.15
CA THR A 131 -14.03 -14.07 8.55
C THR A 131 -15.31 -13.25 8.69
N GLU A 132 -15.53 -12.30 7.77
CA GLU A 132 -16.72 -11.46 7.69
C GLU A 132 -17.23 -11.45 6.24
N PRO A 133 -17.94 -12.50 5.78
CA PRO A 133 -18.31 -12.67 4.37
C PRO A 133 -19.33 -11.63 3.88
N ASP A 134 -20.20 -11.14 4.76
CA ASP A 134 -21.25 -10.16 4.44
C ASP A 134 -20.80 -8.70 4.59
N LEU A 135 -19.54 -8.47 4.97
CA LEU A 135 -19.00 -7.12 5.12
C LEU A 135 -18.94 -6.44 3.74
N THR A 136 -19.61 -5.30 3.60
CA THR A 136 -19.55 -4.45 2.40
C THR A 136 -18.34 -3.51 2.47
N ARG A 137 -17.97 -2.92 1.32
CA ARG A 137 -16.89 -1.91 1.28
C ARG A 137 -17.22 -0.71 2.17
N GLU A 138 -18.48 -0.25 2.14
CA GLU A 138 -18.95 0.85 2.99
C GLU A 138 -18.89 0.46 4.46
N GLY A 139 -19.28 -0.77 4.81
CA GLY A 139 -19.14 -1.30 6.17
C GLY A 139 -17.69 -1.34 6.64
N ALA A 140 -16.77 -1.77 5.77
CA ALA A 140 -15.33 -1.79 6.06
C ALA A 140 -14.77 -0.37 6.28
N VAL A 141 -15.23 0.64 5.52
CA VAL A 141 -14.86 2.04 5.76
C VAL A 141 -15.32 2.50 7.14
N GLU A 142 -16.57 2.23 7.52
CA GLU A 142 -17.10 2.60 8.83
C GLU A 142 -16.38 1.89 9.99
N GLN A 143 -15.87 0.67 9.77
CA GLN A 143 -15.11 -0.08 10.76
C GLN A 143 -13.65 0.38 10.90
N TYR A 144 -12.96 0.66 9.79
CA TYR A 144 -11.51 0.96 9.82
C TYR A 144 -11.19 2.44 10.00
N ALA A 145 -12.05 3.35 9.51
CA ALA A 145 -11.77 4.79 9.57
C ALA A 145 -11.64 5.33 11.01
N PRO A 146 -12.44 4.92 12.02
CA PRO A 146 -12.27 5.38 13.39
C PRO A 146 -10.90 5.01 13.99
N MET A 147 -10.47 3.75 13.79
CA MET A 147 -9.16 3.28 14.24
C MET A 147 -8.02 4.06 13.57
N MET A 148 -8.13 4.33 12.27
CA MET A 148 -7.14 5.13 11.54
C MET A 148 -7.12 6.59 12.02
N ALA A 149 -8.29 7.19 12.22
CA ALA A 149 -8.42 8.54 12.75
C ALA A 149 -7.77 8.70 14.12
N GLU A 150 -8.00 7.76 15.02
CA GLU A 150 -7.41 7.73 16.36
C GLU A 150 -5.88 7.54 16.30
N ASN A 151 -5.42 6.49 15.59
CA ASN A 151 -3.99 6.18 15.50
C ASN A 151 -3.20 7.33 14.88
N LEU A 152 -3.69 7.88 13.76
CA LEU A 152 -3.01 8.94 13.03
C LEU A 152 -3.33 10.34 13.57
N GLY A 153 -4.30 10.50 14.47
CA GLY A 153 -4.70 11.81 14.99
C GLY A 153 -5.26 12.74 13.91
N MET A 154 -6.02 12.17 12.96
CA MET A 154 -6.61 12.91 11.83
C MET A 154 -8.14 12.99 11.95
N PRO A 155 -8.80 13.93 11.26
CA PRO A 155 -10.26 14.01 11.26
C PRO A 155 -10.90 12.74 10.71
N LEU A 156 -11.99 12.27 11.32
CA LEU A 156 -12.69 11.05 10.91
C LEU A 156 -13.10 11.08 9.44
N GLU A 157 -13.61 12.20 8.93
CA GLU A 157 -13.98 12.35 7.52
C GLU A 157 -12.78 12.15 6.58
N LYS A 158 -11.61 12.67 6.96
CA LYS A 158 -10.37 12.42 6.20
C LYS A 158 -9.93 10.97 6.26
N ALA A 159 -10.17 10.28 7.38
CA ALA A 159 -9.87 8.86 7.50
C ALA A 159 -10.83 8.03 6.63
N LYS A 160 -12.12 8.40 6.58
CA LYS A 160 -13.10 7.78 5.67
C LYS A 160 -12.72 7.96 4.20
N GLU A 161 -12.30 9.16 3.81
CA GLU A 161 -11.76 9.42 2.47
C GLU A 161 -10.55 8.53 2.15
N MET A 162 -9.56 8.50 3.03
CA MET A 162 -8.31 7.73 2.86
C MET A 162 -8.57 6.22 2.78
N VAL A 163 -9.31 5.67 3.75
CA VAL A 163 -9.68 4.25 3.78
C VAL A 163 -10.53 3.90 2.57
N GLY A 164 -11.55 4.71 2.26
CA GLY A 164 -12.43 4.47 1.13
C GLY A 164 -11.69 4.43 -0.21
N GLN A 165 -10.75 5.36 -0.42
CA GLN A 165 -9.89 5.37 -1.61
C GLN A 165 -9.00 4.13 -1.66
N TYR A 166 -8.36 3.77 -0.55
CA TYR A 166 -7.48 2.61 -0.51
C TYR A 166 -8.23 1.30 -0.75
N LEU A 167 -9.38 1.09 -0.11
CA LEU A 167 -10.19 -0.12 -0.28
C LEU A 167 -10.67 -0.27 -1.74
N SER A 168 -11.00 0.81 -2.46
CA SER A 168 -11.33 0.72 -3.90
C SER A 168 -10.22 0.10 -4.75
N THR A 169 -8.97 0.16 -4.28
CA THR A 169 -7.85 -0.41 -5.01
C THR A 169 -7.68 -1.90 -4.73
N LEU A 170 -8.28 -2.46 -3.69
CA LEU A 170 -8.04 -3.85 -3.28
C LEU A 170 -9.04 -4.81 -3.96
N PRO A 171 -8.59 -5.98 -4.44
CA PRO A 171 -9.43 -6.91 -5.22
C PRO A 171 -10.73 -7.34 -4.55
N ARG A 172 -10.79 -7.49 -3.22
CA ARG A 172 -12.03 -7.86 -2.52
C ARG A 172 -13.18 -6.88 -2.75
N TRP A 173 -12.86 -5.61 -2.96
CA TRP A 173 -13.86 -4.52 -3.01
C TRP A 173 -14.02 -3.90 -4.40
N ARG A 174 -13.35 -4.46 -5.41
CA ARG A 174 -13.57 -4.07 -6.80
C ARG A 174 -14.85 -4.74 -7.29
N GLU A 175 -15.82 -3.94 -7.70
CA GLU A 175 -17.00 -4.40 -8.46
C GLU A 175 -16.62 -4.90 -9.87
#